data_AF-A0A6G1X3U9-F1
#
_entry.id   AF-A0A6G1X3U9-F1
#
_cell.length_a   1.000
_cell.length_b   1.000
_cell.length_c   1.000
_cell.angle_alpha   90.00
_cell.angle_beta   90.00
_cell.angle_gamma   90.00
#
_symmetry.space_group_name_H-M   'P 1'
#
loop_
_entity.id
_entity.type
_entity.pdbx_description
1 polymer ?
#
loop_
_entity_poly.entity_id
_entity_poly.type
_entity_poly.pdbx_seq_one_letter_code
_entity_poly.pdbx_strand_id
1 'polypeptide(L)'
;MRDIPMMIIDMGKLYPLGVTESHIQLAVSFLAIIIFYYCLRPMIRWLMYLEWNKVITYVVGSLFLLCVFALVELYQGVYETGNMSFTDLANALSGIVVFGFFLFIIHSISSLVQHIKVKNKKNTQQRQMKTQKT
;
A
#
# COMPACT_ATOMS: atom_id res chain seq x y z
N MET A 1 -0.08 28.63 -4.39
CA MET A 1 -0.34 27.39 -5.16
C MET A 1 0.99 26.95 -5.74
N ARG A 2 1.43 25.70 -5.47
CA ARG A 2 2.72 25.19 -5.98
C ARG A 2 2.53 24.73 -7.41
N ASP A 3 3.28 25.33 -8.34
CA ASP A 3 3.36 24.92 -9.72
C ASP A 3 3.97 23.52 -9.80
N ILE A 4 3.12 22.52 -10.03
CA ILE A 4 3.56 21.19 -10.43
C ILE A 4 4.11 21.37 -11.86
N PRO A 5 5.35 20.99 -12.17
CA PRO A 5 5.93 21.25 -13.48
C PRO A 5 5.15 20.51 -14.56
N MET A 6 4.28 21.23 -15.28
CA MET A 6 3.55 20.79 -16.49
C MET A 6 4.51 20.63 -17.68
N MET A 7 5.67 20.02 -17.48
CA MET A 7 6.74 19.98 -18.49
C MET A 7 6.54 18.88 -19.54
N ILE A 8 5.35 18.27 -19.62
CA ILE A 8 5.10 17.12 -20.53
C ILE A 8 3.94 17.39 -21.52
N ILE A 9 3.06 18.36 -21.26
CA ILE A 9 1.85 18.57 -22.07
C ILE A 9 1.71 20.03 -22.49
N ASP A 10 1.86 20.29 -23.79
CA ASP A 10 1.70 21.61 -24.40
C ASP A 10 0.20 21.97 -24.50
N MET A 11 -0.33 22.60 -23.44
CA MET A 11 -1.74 22.99 -23.32
C MET A 11 -2.22 23.89 -24.46
N GLY A 12 -1.32 24.64 -25.09
CA GLY A 12 -1.62 25.50 -26.23
C GLY A 12 -2.10 24.75 -27.47
N LYS A 13 -1.75 23.46 -27.59
CA LYS A 13 -2.19 22.58 -28.70
C LYS A 13 -3.47 21.80 -28.41
N LEU A 14 -3.86 21.71 -27.13
CA LEU A 14 -5.04 20.96 -26.67
C LEU A 14 -6.28 21.84 -26.49
N TYR A 15 -6.08 23.13 -26.22
CA TYR A 15 -7.15 24.12 -26.13
C TYR A 15 -8.08 24.18 -27.37
N PRO A 16 -7.59 24.16 -28.63
CA PRO A 16 -8.46 24.18 -29.81
C PRO A 16 -9.25 22.88 -30.03
N LEU A 17 -8.90 21.79 -29.33
CA LEU A 17 -9.65 20.53 -29.34
C LEU A 17 -10.79 20.50 -28.30
N GLY A 18 -11.01 21.60 -27.57
CA GLY A 18 -12.00 21.66 -26.49
C GLY A 18 -11.58 20.92 -25.22
N VAL A 19 -10.32 20.48 -25.13
CA VAL A 19 -9.78 19.79 -23.96
C VAL A 19 -9.36 20.82 -22.94
N THR A 20 -10.10 20.87 -21.82
CA THR A 20 -9.77 21.70 -20.66
C THR A 20 -8.80 20.99 -19.72
N GLU A 21 -8.10 21.76 -18.90
CA GLU A 21 -7.12 21.27 -17.92
C GLU A 21 -7.73 20.24 -16.95
N SER A 22 -9.00 20.39 -16.59
CA SER A 22 -9.75 19.45 -15.75
C SER A 22 -9.90 18.06 -16.37
N HIS A 23 -10.05 17.97 -17.69
CA HIS A 23 -10.11 16.68 -18.39
C HIS A 23 -8.77 15.94 -18.36
N ILE A 24 -7.65 16.67 -18.47
CA ILE A 24 -6.30 16.10 -18.39
C ILE A 24 -6.03 15.64 -16.96
N GLN A 25 -6.38 16.44 -15.96
CA GLN A 25 -6.21 16.07 -14.55
C GLN A 25 -7.03 14.83 -14.17
N LEU A 26 -8.25 14.70 -14.69
CA LEU A 26 -9.07 13.49 -14.55
C LEU A 26 -8.39 12.27 -15.18
N ALA A 27 -7.93 12.40 -16.43
CA ALA A 27 -7.29 11.31 -17.16
C ALA A 27 -5.99 10.82 -16.47
N VAL A 28 -5.16 11.75 -16.00
CA VAL A 28 -3.94 11.45 -15.23
C VAL A 28 -4.27 10.74 -13.92
N SER A 29 -5.30 11.20 -13.21
CA SER A 29 -5.76 10.57 -11.97
C SER A 29 -6.26 9.13 -12.21
N PHE A 30 -7.01 8.92 -13.30
CA PHE A 30 -7.49 7.59 -13.68
C PHE A 30 -6.34 6.65 -14.06
N LEU A 31 -5.36 7.15 -14.81
CA LEU A 31 -4.15 6.40 -15.16
C LEU A 31 -3.35 6.02 -13.90
N ALA A 32 -3.21 6.94 -12.95
CA ALA A 32 -2.54 6.69 -11.68
C ALA A 32 -3.21 5.57 -10.87
N ILE A 33 -4.55 5.54 -10.83
CA ILE A 33 -5.32 4.47 -10.16
C ILE A 33 -5.06 3.11 -10.83
N ILE A 34 -5.05 3.06 -12.17
CA ILE A 34 -4.77 1.83 -12.92
C ILE A 34 -3.36 1.30 -12.59
N ILE A 35 -2.35 2.17 -12.66
CA ILE A 35 -0.96 1.81 -12.35
C ILE A 35 -0.86 1.30 -10.91
N PHE A 36 -1.48 2.00 -9.96
CA PHE A 36 -1.48 1.61 -8.55
C PHE A 36 -2.15 0.24 -8.33
N TYR A 37 -3.28 -0.03 -8.98
CA TYR A 37 -3.94 -1.33 -8.95
C TYR A 37 -3.02 -2.46 -9.46
N TYR A 38 -2.38 -2.25 -10.60
CA TYR A 38 -1.45 -3.23 -11.17
C TYR A 38 -0.21 -3.45 -10.29
N CYS A 39 0.22 -2.45 -9.54
CA CYS A 39 1.32 -2.55 -8.58
C CYS A 39 0.91 -3.27 -7.29
N LEU A 40 -0.29 -3.02 -6.77
CA LEU A 40 -0.81 -3.69 -5.57
C LEU A 40 -1.11 -5.17 -5.80
N ARG A 41 -1.58 -5.54 -7.00
CA ARG A 41 -1.98 -6.92 -7.31
C ARG A 41 -0.87 -7.98 -7.10
N PRO A 42 0.38 -7.82 -7.58
CA PRO A 42 1.46 -8.75 -7.29
C PRO A 42 1.87 -8.70 -5.81
N MET A 43 1.83 -7.53 -5.17
CA MET A 43 2.14 -7.39 -3.75
C MET A 43 1.18 -8.22 -2.88
N ILE A 44 -0.13 -8.08 -3.10
CA ILE A 44 -1.15 -8.85 -2.36
C ILE A 44 -1.00 -10.35 -2.63
N ARG A 45 -0.77 -10.76 -3.88
CA ARG A 45 -0.52 -12.17 -4.22
C ARG A 45 0.71 -12.71 -3.48
N TRP A 46 1.79 -11.95 -3.43
CA TRP A 46 2.99 -12.33 -2.70
C TRP A 46 2.71 -12.51 -1.20
N LEU A 47 1.99 -11.58 -0.57
CA LEU A 47 1.61 -11.70 0.84
C LEU A 47 0.68 -12.90 1.11
N MET A 48 -0.22 -13.24 0.17
CA MET A 48 -1.07 -14.43 0.30
C MET A 48 -0.26 -15.72 0.25
N TYR A 49 0.75 -15.83 -0.61
CA TYR A 49 1.64 -17.00 -0.65
C TYR A 49 2.42 -17.20 0.65
N LEU A 50 2.69 -16.12 1.38
CA LEU A 50 3.35 -16.18 2.70
C LEU A 50 2.37 -16.48 3.85
N GLU A 51 1.07 -16.65 3.57
CA GLU A 51 -0.02 -16.81 4.57
C GLU A 51 -0.16 -15.61 5.53
N TRP A 52 0.28 -14.41 5.11
CA TRP A 52 0.28 -13.21 5.94
C TRP A 52 -1.07 -12.48 5.96
N ASN A 53 -2.16 -13.23 6.14
CA ASN A 53 -3.52 -12.70 6.12
C ASN A 53 -3.71 -11.51 7.07
N LYS A 54 -3.07 -11.53 8.24
CA LYS A 54 -3.11 -10.40 9.20
C LYS A 54 -2.49 -9.12 8.65
N VAL A 55 -1.38 -9.24 7.92
CA VAL A 55 -0.70 -8.09 7.29
C VAL A 55 -1.54 -7.56 6.13
N ILE A 56 -2.18 -8.44 5.35
CA ILE A 56 -3.10 -8.04 4.28
C ILE A 56 -4.28 -7.25 4.85
N THR A 57 -4.95 -7.78 5.89
CA THR A 57 -6.07 -7.10 6.54
C THR A 57 -5.65 -5.74 7.09
N TYR A 58 -4.44 -5.65 7.67
CA TYR A 58 -3.89 -4.39 8.15
C TYR A 58 -3.67 -3.38 7.01
N VAL A 59 -3.08 -3.80 5.89
CA VAL A 59 -2.83 -2.92 4.72
C VAL A 59 -4.16 -2.43 4.14
N VAL A 60 -5.14 -3.30 3.95
CA VAL A 60 -6.45 -2.92 3.41
C VAL A 60 -7.19 -1.99 4.38
N GLY A 61 -7.20 -2.32 5.67
CA GLY A 61 -7.87 -1.51 6.69
C GLY A 61 -7.23 -0.14 6.87
N SER A 62 -5.89 -0.06 6.84
CA SER A 62 -5.17 1.21 6.95
C SER A 62 -5.33 2.08 5.70
N LEU A 63 -5.36 1.49 4.50
CA LEU A 63 -5.65 2.22 3.27
C LEU A 63 -7.09 2.76 3.26
N PHE A 64 -8.04 1.96 3.76
CA PHE A 64 -9.43 2.42 3.92
C PHE A 64 -9.51 3.58 4.91
N LEU A 65 -8.86 3.48 6.08
CA LEU A 65 -8.80 4.55 7.07
C LEU A 65 -8.18 5.83 6.50
N LEU A 66 -7.09 5.70 5.73
CA LEU A 66 -6.43 6.82 5.07
C LEU A 66 -7.36 7.50 4.05
N CYS A 67 -8.15 6.72 3.31
CA CYS A 67 -9.15 7.23 2.39
C CYS A 67 -10.23 8.03 3.13
N VAL A 68 -10.71 7.53 4.28
CA VAL A 68 -11.65 8.25 5.15
C VAL A 68 -11.06 9.56 5.64
N PHE A 69 -9.82 9.57 6.13
CA PHE A 69 -9.16 10.81 6.54
C PHE A 69 -8.99 11.80 5.39
N ALA A 70 -8.58 11.34 4.22
CA ALA A 70 -8.47 12.19 3.03
C ALA A 70 -9.81 12.80 2.61
N LEU A 71 -10.91 12.05 2.71
CA LEU A 71 -12.26 12.56 2.44
C LEU A 71 -12.70 13.61 3.46
N VAL A 72 -12.39 13.41 4.75
CA VAL A 72 -12.69 14.38 5.81
C VAL A 72 -11.89 15.68 5.61
N GLU A 73 -10.60 15.58 5.33
CA GLU A 73 -9.74 16.73 5.00
C GLU A 73 -10.25 17.47 3.75
N LEU A 74 -10.62 16.73 2.70
CA LEU A 74 -11.17 17.32 1.49
C LEU A 74 -12.49 18.04 1.76
N TYR A 75 -13.38 17.46 2.57
CA TYR A 75 -14.63 18.09 2.99
C TYR A 75 -14.35 19.39 3.75
N GLN A 76 -13.46 19.38 4.74
CA GLN A 76 -13.06 20.57 5.48
C GLN A 76 -12.49 21.66 4.57
N GLY A 77 -11.66 21.28 3.60
CA GLY A 77 -11.11 22.20 2.60
C GLY A 77 -12.15 22.81 1.67
N VAL A 78 -13.17 22.05 1.25
CA VAL A 78 -14.24 22.56 0.37
C VAL A 78 -15.20 23.49 1.10
N TYR A 79 -15.53 23.19 2.36
CA TYR A 79 -16.48 23.98 3.14
C TYR A 79 -15.83 25.07 3.99
N GLU A 80 -14.52 25.31 3.81
CA GLU A 80 -13.70 26.24 4.62
C GLU A 80 -13.90 26.05 6.14
N THR A 81 -14.20 24.82 6.56
CA THR A 81 -14.51 24.48 7.94
C THR A 81 -13.31 23.81 8.57
N GLY A 82 -12.61 24.53 9.45
CA GLY A 82 -11.38 24.04 10.09
C GLY A 82 -10.11 24.48 9.37
N ASN A 83 -8.96 24.08 9.93
CA ASN A 83 -7.64 24.41 9.39
C ASN A 83 -7.12 23.20 8.62
N MET A 84 -7.37 23.15 7.31
CA MET A 84 -6.91 22.06 6.46
C MET A 84 -5.38 22.04 6.45
N SER A 85 -4.79 21.06 7.13
CA SER A 85 -3.35 20.91 7.23
C SER A 85 -2.95 19.59 6.62
N PHE A 86 -2.25 19.64 5.48
CA PHE A 86 -1.61 18.46 4.89
C PHE A 86 -0.70 17.70 5.89
N THR A 87 -0.26 18.39 6.94
CA THR A 87 0.50 17.81 8.06
C THR A 87 -0.30 16.75 8.81
N ASP A 88 -1.62 16.89 8.94
CA ASP A 88 -2.46 15.97 9.71
C ASP A 88 -2.64 14.65 8.96
N LEU A 89 -2.86 14.72 7.64
CA LEU A 89 -2.87 13.54 6.78
C LEU A 89 -1.49 12.87 6.72
N ALA A 90 -0.40 13.66 6.67
CA ALA A 90 0.97 13.13 6.72
C ALA A 90 1.28 12.43 8.07
N ASN A 91 0.78 12.96 9.18
CA ASN A 91 0.90 12.37 10.51
C ASN A 91 0.08 11.08 10.64
N ALA A 92 -1.13 11.05 10.10
CA ALA A 92 -1.93 9.81 10.03
C ALA A 92 -1.22 8.74 9.20
N LEU A 93 -0.68 9.12 8.03
CA LEU A 93 0.10 8.22 7.18
C LEU A 93 1.37 7.72 7.89
N SER A 94 2.11 8.59 8.59
CA SER A 94 3.32 8.20 9.29
C SER A 94 3.04 7.20 10.42
N GLY A 95 1.94 7.38 11.16
CA GLY A 95 1.48 6.42 12.17
C GLY A 95 1.16 5.04 11.58
N ILE A 96 0.48 5.01 10.42
CA ILE A 96 0.20 3.77 9.68
C ILE A 96 1.51 3.10 9.24
N VAL A 97 2.46 3.86 8.68
CA VAL A 97 3.74 3.32 8.22
C VAL A 97 4.55 2.72 9.38
N VAL A 98 4.65 3.44 10.50
CA VAL A 98 5.40 2.99 11.68
C VAL A 98 4.78 1.70 12.24
N PHE A 99 3.47 1.67 12.45
CA PHE A 99 2.81 0.48 12.99
C PHE A 99 2.85 -0.70 12.00
N GLY A 100 2.66 -0.44 10.71
CA GLY A 100 2.80 -1.43 9.65
C GLY A 100 4.20 -2.05 9.61
N PHE A 101 5.24 -1.24 9.81
CA PHE A 101 6.62 -1.71 9.88
C PHE A 101 6.85 -2.65 11.08
N PHE A 102 6.34 -2.31 12.26
CA PHE A 102 6.40 -3.20 13.43
C PHE A 102 5.68 -4.52 13.20
N LEU A 103 4.46 -4.48 12.66
CA LEU A 103 3.72 -5.69 12.30
C LEU A 103 4.49 -6.55 11.30
N PHE A 104 5.07 -5.93 10.28
CA PHE A 104 5.87 -6.60 9.25
C PHE A 104 7.08 -7.31 9.87
N ILE A 105 7.82 -6.67 10.77
CA ILE A 105 8.96 -7.28 11.46
C ILE A 105 8.52 -8.46 12.31
N ILE A 106 7.50 -8.29 13.15
CA ILE A 106 7.02 -9.36 14.04
C ILE A 106 6.60 -10.59 13.24
N HIS A 107 5.85 -10.37 12.14
CA HIS A 107 5.40 -11.45 11.28
C HIS A 107 6.55 -12.11 10.51
N SER A 108 7.51 -11.32 10.02
CA SER A 108 8.71 -11.82 9.36
C SER A 108 9.52 -12.74 10.27
N ILE A 109 9.76 -12.32 11.52
CA ILE A 109 10.49 -13.12 12.50
C ILE A 109 9.71 -14.39 12.84
N SER A 110 8.39 -14.29 13.07
CA SER A 110 7.55 -15.45 13.38
C SER A 110 7.56 -16.48 12.26
N SER A 111 7.43 -16.03 11.01
CA SER A 111 7.47 -16.87 9.83
C SER A 111 8.84 -17.55 9.69
N LEU A 112 9.96 -16.81 9.81
CA LEU A 112 11.31 -17.39 9.78
C LEU A 112 11.51 -18.46 10.84
N VAL A 113 11.07 -18.22 12.08
CA VAL A 113 11.19 -19.18 13.19
C VAL A 113 10.38 -20.45 12.90
N GLN A 114 9.17 -20.32 12.35
CA GLN A 114 8.35 -21.47 11.97
C GLN A 114 9.01 -22.29 10.85
N HIS A 115 9.54 -21.64 9.81
CA HIS A 115 10.25 -22.34 8.73
C HIS A 115 11.47 -23.12 9.25
N ILE A 116 12.24 -22.55 10.18
CA ILE A 116 13.39 -23.22 10.80
C ILE A 116 12.94 -24.41 11.65
N LYS A 117 11.90 -24.25 12.49
CA LYS A 117 11.36 -25.34 13.32
C LYS A 117 10.83 -26.51 12.48
N VAL A 118 10.10 -26.22 11.40
CA VAL A 118 9.56 -27.26 10.49
C VAL A 118 10.70 -28.00 9.78
N LYS A 119 11.75 -27.30 9.34
CA LYS A 119 12.93 -27.92 8.73
C LYS A 119 13.66 -28.87 9.69
N ASN A 120 13.83 -28.46 10.95
CA ASN A 120 14.45 -29.30 11.97
C ASN A 120 13.63 -30.55 12.29
N LYS A 121 12.30 -30.43 12.37
CA LYS A 121 11.42 -31.59 12.65
C LYS A 121 11.45 -32.64 11.53
N LYS A 122 11.49 -32.22 10.27
CA LYS A 122 11.62 -33.13 9.11
C LYS A 122 12.96 -33.86 9.07
N ASN A 123 14.07 -33.19 9.40
CA ASN A 123 15.39 -33.82 9.48
C ASN A 123 15.48 -34.90 10.57
N THR A 124 14.86 -34.68 11.73
CA THR A 124 14.84 -35.66 12.82
C THR A 124 14.05 -36.92 12.44
N GLN A 125 12.90 -36.77 11.78
CA GLN A 125 12.10 -37.92 11.31
C GLN A 125 12.81 -38.74 10.23
N GLN A 126 13.49 -38.10 9.28
CA GLN A 126 14.25 -38.81 8.25
C GLN A 126 15.45 -39.58 8.82
N ARG A 127 16.08 -39.09 9.90
CA ARG A 127 17.14 -39.83 10.60
C ARG A 127 16.59 -41.09 11.28
N GLN A 128 15.46 -41.00 11.97
CA GLN A 128 14.85 -42.16 12.64
C GLN A 128 14.41 -43.26 11.68
N MET A 129 13.89 -42.92 10.49
CA MET A 129 13.54 -43.92 9.47
C MET A 129 14.75 -44.62 8.85
N LYS A 130 15.94 -43.99 8.85
CA LYS A 130 17.18 -44.64 8.40
C LYS A 130 17.74 -45.59 9.44
N THR A 131 17.68 -45.25 10.73
CA THR A 131 18.19 -46.11 11.81
C THR A 131 17.34 -47.36 12.02
N GLN A 132 16.06 -47.35 11.65
CA GLN A 132 15.16 -48.50 11.80
C GLN A 132 15.26 -49.54 10.66
N LYS A 133 16.02 -49.23 9.60
CA LYS A 133 16.26 -50.11 8.45
C LYS A 133 17.63 -50.81 8.47
N THR A 134 18.39 -50.66 9.55
CA THR A 134 19.69 -51.32 9.77
C THR A 134 19.54 -52.34 10.88
#